data_AF-A0A372Q476-F1
#
_entry.id   AF-A0A372Q476-F1
#
_cell.length_a   1.000
_cell.length_b   1.000
_cell.length_c   1.000
_cell.angle_alpha   90.00
_cell.angle_beta   90.00
_cell.angle_gamma   90.00
#
_symmetry.space_group_name_H-M   'P 1'
#
loop_
_entity.id
_entity.type
_entity.pdbx_description
1 polymer ?
#
loop_
_entity_poly.entity_id
_entity_poly.type
_entity_poly.pdbx_seq_one_letter_code
_entity_poly.pdbx_strand_id
1 'polypeptide(L)'
;RVITRSVTRKGKEKQTDGGEFLNHMKNYKRSQISFGDVLGNGRSGVVFTAKLYKEVGALKMVDLYKREYLLQEILNEIKMYLGPLKEIQGICIPRLLKFGILHEAFAFTLTSLAEETFATMGDNITRKQKQLAIKGLQELHSKGVMHGDIRLENIVVKRKNDGSTSCVWWIDFGWS
;
A
#
# COMPACT_ATOMS: atom_id res chain seq x y z
N ARG A 1 23.38 47.63 -29.69
CA ARG A 1 24.20 46.60 -29.00
C ARG A 1 24.16 46.91 -27.51
N VAL A 2 23.17 46.36 -26.80
CA VAL A 2 22.97 46.57 -25.35
C VAL A 2 23.30 45.25 -24.68
N ILE A 3 24.28 45.27 -23.78
CA ILE A 3 24.69 44.13 -22.97
C ILE A 3 24.03 44.31 -21.60
N THR A 4 23.04 43.48 -21.29
CA THR A 4 22.45 43.43 -19.94
C THR A 4 22.73 42.05 -19.36
N ARG A 5 23.56 42.04 -18.32
CA ARG A 5 23.88 40.87 -17.49
C ARG A 5 22.61 40.37 -16.80
N SER A 6 22.19 39.14 -17.08
CA SER A 6 21.22 38.41 -16.26
C SER A 6 21.96 37.52 -15.26
N VAL A 7 21.97 37.97 -14.01
CA VAL A 7 22.32 37.16 -12.83
C VAL A 7 21.12 36.26 -12.56
N THR A 8 21.24 34.95 -12.83
CA THR A 8 20.23 33.98 -12.39
C THR A 8 20.74 33.29 -11.13
N ARG A 9 20.14 33.66 -10.00
CA ARG A 9 20.37 33.06 -8.68
C ARG A 9 20.07 31.55 -8.77
N LYS A 10 21.05 30.72 -8.43
CA LYS A 10 20.86 29.30 -8.10
C LYS A 10 19.95 29.22 -6.86
N GLY A 11 18.65 29.00 -7.09
CA GLY A 11 17.79 28.42 -6.08
C GLY A 11 18.23 26.98 -5.86
N LYS A 12 18.69 26.66 -4.65
CA LYS A 12 18.87 25.27 -4.23
C LYS A 12 17.50 24.62 -4.17
N GLU A 13 17.12 23.87 -5.18
CA GLU A 13 16.05 22.88 -5.06
C GLU A 13 16.48 21.88 -3.99
N LYS A 14 15.75 21.86 -2.87
CA LYS A 14 15.80 20.74 -1.93
C LYS A 14 15.34 19.51 -2.72
N GLN A 15 16.27 18.61 -3.03
CA GLN A 15 15.92 17.25 -3.45
C GLN A 15 15.08 16.63 -2.34
N THR A 16 13.77 16.59 -2.54
CA THR A 16 12.88 15.81 -1.71
C THR A 16 13.10 14.34 -2.04
N ASP A 17 13.44 13.56 -1.02
CA ASP A 17 13.56 12.09 -0.97
C ASP A 17 12.41 11.35 -1.70
N GLY A 18 11.26 12.02 -1.85
CA GLY A 18 10.11 11.52 -2.61
C GLY A 18 10.32 11.29 -4.12
N GLY A 19 11.46 11.64 -4.71
CA GLY A 19 11.76 11.32 -6.12
C GLY A 19 12.51 9.99 -6.32
N GLU A 20 13.25 9.51 -5.32
CA GLU A 20 14.23 8.44 -5.51
C GLU A 20 13.58 7.06 -5.63
N PHE A 21 12.45 6.82 -4.96
CA PHE A 21 11.72 5.55 -5.07
C PHE A 21 11.00 5.39 -6.42
N LEU A 22 10.68 6.47 -7.12
CA LEU A 22 10.11 6.40 -8.47
C LEU A 22 11.07 5.72 -9.45
N ASN A 23 12.37 5.81 -9.22
CA ASN A 23 13.39 5.09 -9.99
C ASN A 23 13.28 3.56 -9.86
N HIS A 24 12.59 3.07 -8.81
CA HIS A 24 12.35 1.65 -8.60
C HIS A 24 11.03 1.16 -9.22
N MET A 25 10.20 2.06 -9.75
CA MET A 25 8.95 1.72 -10.42
C MET A 25 9.25 1.04 -11.76
N LYS A 26 9.03 -0.27 -11.81
CA LYS A 26 9.15 -1.04 -13.06
C LYS A 26 7.83 -1.06 -13.80
N ASN A 27 7.90 -0.99 -15.13
CA ASN A 27 6.74 -1.25 -15.98
C ASN A 27 6.64 -2.75 -16.27
N TYR A 28 5.53 -3.35 -15.86
CA TYR A 28 5.21 -4.75 -16.03
C TYR A 28 4.26 -4.93 -17.21
N LYS A 29 4.50 -5.96 -18.02
CA LYS A 29 3.63 -6.32 -19.14
C LYS A 29 2.38 -7.02 -18.62
N ARG A 30 1.25 -6.81 -19.29
CA ARG A 30 -0.02 -7.50 -18.97
C ARG A 30 0.10 -9.02 -18.97
N SER A 31 0.97 -9.60 -19.79
CA SER A 31 1.23 -11.05 -19.84
C SER A 31 1.93 -11.61 -18.60
N GLN A 32 2.50 -10.76 -17.74
CA GLN A 32 3.21 -11.17 -16.53
C GLN A 32 2.29 -11.32 -15.32
N ILE A 33 1.05 -10.86 -15.44
CA ILE A 33 0.06 -10.88 -14.37
C ILE A 33 -1.15 -11.76 -14.75
N SER A 34 -1.60 -12.57 -13.80
CA SER A 34 -2.91 -13.23 -13.87
C SER A 34 -3.78 -12.71 -12.75
N PHE A 35 -4.98 -12.25 -13.10
CA PHE A 35 -5.99 -11.80 -12.16
C PHE A 35 -6.83 -12.99 -11.70
N GLY A 36 -7.21 -13.00 -10.42
CA GLY A 36 -8.17 -13.93 -9.86
C GLY A 36 -9.38 -13.17 -9.31
N ASP A 37 -9.92 -13.68 -8.21
CA ASP A 37 -11.16 -13.20 -7.60
C ASP A 37 -11.05 -11.77 -7.08
N VAL A 38 -12.20 -11.07 -7.07
CA VAL A 38 -12.36 -9.77 -6.42
C VAL A 38 -12.33 -9.96 -4.91
N LEU A 39 -11.46 -9.22 -4.22
CA LEU A 39 -11.35 -9.20 -2.77
C LEU A 39 -12.17 -8.09 -2.11
N GLY A 40 -12.42 -7.00 -2.85
CA GLY A 40 -13.19 -5.87 -2.34
C GLY A 40 -13.22 -4.71 -3.32
N ASN A 41 -14.08 -3.74 -3.03
CA ASN A 41 -14.19 -2.52 -3.81
C ASN A 41 -14.05 -1.32 -2.88
N GLY A 42 -13.03 -0.50 -3.11
CA GLY A 42 -12.75 0.69 -2.34
C GLY A 42 -12.83 1.95 -3.20
N ARG A 43 -12.54 3.09 -2.58
CA ARG A 43 -12.47 4.40 -3.24
C ARG A 43 -11.48 4.41 -4.41
N SER A 44 -10.33 3.75 -4.25
CA SER A 44 -9.29 3.69 -5.29
C SER A 44 -9.58 2.64 -6.37
N GLY A 45 -10.69 1.92 -6.27
CA GLY A 45 -11.13 0.89 -7.21
C GLY A 45 -11.20 -0.50 -6.60
N VAL A 46 -11.27 -1.49 -7.47
CA VAL A 46 -11.43 -2.90 -7.11
C VAL A 46 -10.06 -3.50 -6.75
N VAL A 47 -10.03 -4.26 -5.66
CA VAL A 47 -8.87 -5.06 -5.23
C VAL A 47 -9.09 -6.50 -5.66
N PHE A 48 -8.07 -7.13 -6.24
CA PHE A 48 -8.17 -8.50 -6.76
C PHE A 48 -7.10 -9.39 -6.12
N THR A 49 -7.34 -10.69 -6.05
CA THR A 49 -6.22 -11.62 -6.00
C THR A 49 -5.48 -11.55 -7.34
N ALA A 50 -4.17 -11.58 -7.30
CA ALA A 50 -3.37 -11.65 -8.52
C ALA A 50 -2.09 -12.44 -8.28
N LYS A 51 -1.59 -13.04 -9.36
CA LYS A 51 -0.26 -13.62 -9.42
C LYS A 51 0.60 -12.84 -10.40
N LEU A 52 1.71 -12.30 -9.90
CA LEU A 52 2.71 -11.60 -10.69
C LEU A 52 4.03 -12.38 -10.58
N TYR A 53 4.43 -13.04 -11.67
CA TYR A 53 5.47 -14.08 -11.68
C TYR A 53 5.17 -15.24 -10.70
N LYS A 54 5.91 -15.29 -9.58
CA LYS A 54 5.80 -16.32 -8.53
C LYS A 54 5.07 -15.81 -7.30
N GLU A 55 4.82 -14.50 -7.21
CA GLU A 55 4.17 -13.88 -6.05
C GLU A 55 2.66 -13.88 -6.24
N VAL A 56 1.92 -14.33 -5.23
CA VAL A 56 0.46 -14.28 -5.17
C VAL A 56 0.05 -13.32 -4.06
N GLY A 57 -0.81 -12.36 -4.38
CA GLY A 57 -1.12 -11.25 -3.48
C GLY A 57 -2.44 -10.56 -3.75
N ALA A 58 -2.80 -9.62 -2.87
CA ALA A 58 -3.85 -8.65 -3.07
C ALA A 58 -3.30 -7.50 -3.93
N LEU A 59 -3.89 -7.32 -5.10
CA LEU A 59 -3.53 -6.30 -6.08
C LEU A 59 -4.48 -5.11 -5.97
N LYS A 60 -3.95 -3.95 -5.63
CA LYS A 60 -4.62 -2.65 -5.74
C LYS A 60 -3.97 -1.90 -6.90
N MET A 61 -4.77 -1.35 -7.80
CA MET A 61 -4.27 -0.61 -8.96
C MET A 61 -5.13 0.61 -9.27
N VAL A 62 -4.48 1.68 -9.75
CA VAL A 62 -5.11 2.95 -10.10
C VAL A 62 -4.71 3.34 -11.50
N ASP A 63 -5.69 3.77 -12.28
CA ASP A 63 -5.50 4.31 -13.64
C ASP A 63 -4.76 5.65 -13.60
N LEU A 64 -3.62 5.73 -14.29
CA LEU A 64 -2.71 6.88 -14.31
C LEU A 64 -3.35 8.13 -14.93
N TYR A 65 -4.35 7.97 -15.80
CA TYR A 65 -4.89 9.06 -16.62
C TYR A 65 -6.22 9.60 -16.11
N LYS A 66 -6.87 8.92 -15.17
CA LYS A 66 -8.22 9.28 -14.72
C LYS A 66 -8.26 10.24 -13.55
N ARG A 67 -7.50 9.97 -12.48
CA ARG A 67 -7.65 10.68 -11.19
C ARG A 67 -6.32 10.85 -10.49
N GLU A 68 -5.75 12.05 -10.56
CA GLU A 68 -4.45 12.38 -9.96
C GLU A 68 -4.40 12.11 -8.44
N TYR A 69 -5.46 12.44 -7.70
CA TYR A 69 -5.49 12.23 -6.25
C TYR A 69 -5.41 10.73 -5.87
N LEU A 70 -5.96 9.82 -6.68
CA LEU A 70 -5.84 8.38 -6.45
C LEU A 70 -4.41 7.88 -6.73
N LEU A 71 -3.73 8.49 -7.70
CA LEU A 71 -2.32 8.23 -7.95
C LEU A 71 -1.47 8.69 -6.75
N GLN A 72 -1.77 9.86 -6.17
CA GLN A 72 -1.08 10.32 -4.97
C GLN A 72 -1.31 9.37 -3.79
N GLU A 73 -2.54 8.89 -3.57
CA GLU A 73 -2.86 7.91 -2.53
C GLU A 73 -2.03 6.62 -2.67
N ILE A 74 -1.98 6.01 -3.87
CA ILE A 74 -1.22 4.76 -4.06
C ILE A 74 0.30 4.98 -3.99
N LEU A 75 0.80 6.13 -4.45
CA LEU A 75 2.21 6.47 -4.32
C LEU A 75 2.59 6.72 -2.85
N ASN A 76 1.70 7.33 -2.06
CA ASN A 76 1.92 7.50 -0.63
C ASN A 76 1.98 6.13 0.06
N GLU A 77 1.01 5.25 -0.24
CA GLU A 77 0.99 3.90 0.30
C GLU A 77 2.29 3.13 -0.02
N ILE A 78 2.81 3.22 -1.25
CA ILE A 78 4.11 2.64 -1.62
C ILE A 78 5.25 3.21 -0.75
N LYS A 79 5.32 4.54 -0.59
CA LYS A 79 6.35 5.19 0.24
C LYS A 79 6.29 4.70 1.69
N MET A 80 5.09 4.55 2.25
CA MET A 80 4.90 4.06 3.61
C MET A 80 5.49 2.65 3.77
N TYR A 81 5.17 1.73 2.85
CA TYR A 81 5.72 0.38 2.86
C TYR A 81 7.25 0.35 2.72
N LEU A 82 7.82 1.20 1.87
CA LEU A 82 9.27 1.23 1.63
C LEU A 82 10.06 1.92 2.76
N GLY A 83 9.44 2.84 3.49
CA GLY A 83 10.06 3.63 4.54
C GLY A 83 9.58 3.22 5.94
N PRO A 84 8.75 4.05 6.63
CA PRO A 84 8.42 3.86 8.04
C PRO A 84 7.86 2.48 8.42
N LEU A 85 7.16 1.83 7.48
CA LEU A 85 6.50 0.55 7.74
C LEU A 85 7.37 -0.68 7.44
N LYS A 86 8.57 -0.49 6.90
CA LYS A 86 9.42 -1.58 6.40
C LYS A 86 9.65 -2.70 7.41
N GLU A 87 9.91 -2.35 8.67
CA GLU A 87 10.26 -3.30 9.74
C GLU A 87 9.06 -4.08 10.29
N ILE A 88 7.85 -3.59 10.07
CA ILE A 88 6.62 -4.15 10.67
C ILE A 88 5.77 -4.93 9.66
N GLN A 89 6.25 -5.04 8.42
CA GLN A 89 5.64 -5.84 7.36
C GLN A 89 5.55 -7.33 7.74
N GLY A 90 4.36 -7.89 7.59
CA GLY A 90 4.03 -9.26 7.98
C GLY A 90 3.85 -9.46 9.49
N ILE A 91 4.03 -8.43 10.31
CA ILE A 91 3.77 -8.45 11.75
C ILE A 91 2.36 -7.94 12.00
N CYS A 92 2.14 -6.65 11.74
CA CYS A 92 0.86 -5.95 11.97
C CYS A 92 0.32 -5.22 10.72
N ILE A 93 0.98 -5.39 9.58
CA ILE A 93 0.54 -4.95 8.25
C ILE A 93 0.93 -6.04 7.22
N PRO A 94 0.38 -6.04 6.00
CA PRO A 94 0.80 -6.96 4.94
C PRO A 94 2.27 -6.77 4.52
N ARG A 95 2.84 -7.76 3.84
CA ARG A 95 4.11 -7.57 3.12
C ARG A 95 3.86 -6.97 1.75
N LEU A 96 4.61 -5.95 1.36
CA LEU A 96 4.65 -5.45 -0.02
C LEU A 96 5.49 -6.41 -0.85
N LEU A 97 4.84 -7.17 -1.75
CA LEU A 97 5.47 -8.17 -2.59
C LEU A 97 6.05 -7.55 -3.87
N LYS A 98 5.25 -6.69 -4.52
CA LYS A 98 5.60 -5.95 -5.73
C LYS A 98 4.88 -4.61 -5.77
N PHE A 99 5.43 -3.67 -6.52
CA PHE A 99 4.80 -2.41 -6.89
C PHE A 99 5.38 -1.96 -8.23
N GLY A 100 4.70 -1.03 -8.91
CA GLY A 100 5.18 -0.49 -10.16
C GLY A 100 4.06 0.04 -11.03
N ILE A 101 4.33 0.08 -12.33
CA ILE A 101 3.36 0.37 -13.38
C ILE A 101 2.99 -0.93 -14.08
N LEU A 102 1.71 -1.14 -14.37
CA LEU A 102 1.21 -2.25 -15.17
C LEU A 102 0.71 -1.71 -16.50
N HIS A 103 1.25 -2.25 -17.59
CA HIS A 103 0.86 -1.95 -18.96
C HIS A 103 0.84 -0.44 -19.28
N GLU A 104 1.82 0.31 -18.74
CA GLU A 104 1.96 1.76 -18.98
C GLU A 104 0.75 2.62 -18.56
N ALA A 105 -0.21 2.03 -17.85
CA ALA A 105 -1.50 2.65 -17.60
C ALA A 105 -1.96 2.60 -16.15
N PHE A 106 -1.41 1.68 -15.34
CA PHE A 106 -1.88 1.50 -13.98
C PHE A 106 -0.73 1.50 -12.97
N ALA A 107 -0.72 2.41 -12.00
CA ALA A 107 0.13 2.25 -10.82
C ALA A 107 -0.46 1.16 -9.93
N PHE A 108 0.36 0.30 -9.32
CA PHE A 108 -0.14 -0.78 -8.48
C PHE A 108 0.74 -1.08 -7.26
N THR A 109 0.09 -1.67 -6.25
CA THR A 109 0.71 -2.42 -5.15
C THR A 109 0.19 -3.85 -5.17
N LEU A 110 1.08 -4.80 -4.87
CA LEU A 110 0.77 -6.20 -4.65
C LEU A 110 1.25 -6.56 -3.25
N THR A 111 0.32 -6.84 -2.34
CA THR A 111 0.64 -7.18 -0.96
C THR A 111 0.28 -8.63 -0.62
N SER A 112 0.82 -9.18 0.46
CA SER A 112 0.45 -10.53 0.91
C SER A 112 -1.03 -10.64 1.24
N LEU A 113 -1.67 -11.73 0.80
CA LEU A 113 -3.10 -11.99 1.03
C LEU A 113 -3.46 -12.09 2.52
N ALA A 114 -4.65 -11.57 2.81
CA ALA A 114 -5.44 -11.82 4.01
C ALA A 114 -6.82 -12.35 3.57
N GLU A 115 -7.57 -12.92 4.50
CA GLU A 115 -8.82 -13.63 4.17
C GLU A 115 -10.04 -12.72 4.35
N GLU A 116 -10.21 -12.16 5.54
CA GLU A 116 -11.43 -11.43 5.91
C GLU A 116 -11.10 -10.07 6.52
N THR A 117 -11.99 -9.10 6.33
CA THR A 117 -11.95 -7.82 7.05
C THR A 117 -12.70 -7.94 8.38
N PHE A 118 -12.40 -7.10 9.37
CA PHE A 118 -13.23 -7.03 10.57
C PHE A 118 -14.68 -6.64 10.23
N ALA A 119 -14.88 -5.78 9.23
CA ALA A 119 -16.22 -5.39 8.78
C ALA A 119 -17.07 -6.59 8.34
N THR A 120 -16.49 -7.55 7.60
CA THR A 120 -17.19 -8.75 7.12
C THR A 120 -17.35 -9.82 8.20
N MET A 121 -16.47 -9.84 9.20
CA MET A 121 -16.52 -10.83 10.27
C MET A 121 -17.65 -10.60 11.29
N GLY A 122 -18.12 -9.35 11.44
CA GLY A 122 -19.18 -9.00 12.40
C GLY A 122 -18.85 -9.47 13.82
N ASP A 123 -19.74 -10.27 14.42
CA ASP A 123 -19.60 -10.77 15.80
C ASP A 123 -18.52 -11.86 15.95
N ASN A 124 -17.96 -12.39 14.85
CA ASN A 124 -16.93 -13.43 14.89
C ASN A 124 -15.53 -12.91 15.27
N ILE A 125 -15.40 -11.61 15.58
CA ILE A 125 -14.14 -10.99 15.98
C ILE A 125 -13.82 -11.32 17.44
N THR A 126 -12.78 -12.12 17.65
CA THR A 126 -12.33 -12.52 18.99
C THR A 126 -11.67 -11.37 19.76
N ARG A 127 -11.70 -11.43 21.10
CA ARG A 127 -10.97 -10.49 21.98
C ARG A 127 -9.48 -10.42 21.65
N LYS A 128 -8.87 -11.55 21.27
CA LYS A 128 -7.47 -11.63 20.88
C LYS A 128 -7.18 -10.83 19.60
N GLN A 129 -8.05 -10.93 18.59
CA GLN A 129 -7.93 -10.16 17.35
C GLN A 129 -8.09 -8.65 17.61
N LYS A 130 -9.04 -8.25 18.46
CA LYS A 130 -9.19 -6.84 18.88
C LYS A 130 -7.90 -6.33 19.53
N GLN A 131 -7.31 -7.11 20.43
CA GLN A 131 -6.05 -6.74 21.08
C GLN A 131 -4.87 -6.65 20.10
N LEU A 132 -4.82 -7.52 19.08
CA LEU A 132 -3.79 -7.47 18.03
C LEU A 132 -3.97 -6.23 17.14
N ALA A 133 -5.20 -5.84 16.80
CA ALA A 133 -5.47 -4.60 16.06
C ALA A 133 -4.95 -3.37 16.84
N ILE A 134 -5.25 -3.29 18.15
CA ILE A 134 -4.78 -2.22 19.02
C ILE A 134 -3.24 -2.19 19.08
N LYS A 135 -2.61 -3.36 19.26
CA LYS A 135 -1.14 -3.46 19.26
C LYS A 135 -0.53 -3.07 17.93
N GLY A 136 -1.15 -3.43 16.81
CA GLY A 136 -0.72 -3.01 15.48
C GLY A 136 -0.77 -1.50 15.31
N LEU A 137 -1.83 -0.86 15.82
CA LEU A 137 -1.94 0.60 15.77
C LEU A 137 -0.90 1.30 16.67
N GLN A 138 -0.64 0.74 17.86
CA GLN A 138 0.44 1.23 18.74
C GLN A 138 1.81 1.10 18.07
N GLU A 139 2.04 0.04 17.30
CA GLU A 139 3.28 -0.16 16.54
C GLU A 139 3.40 0.85 15.40
N LEU A 140 2.31 1.18 14.69
CA LEU A 140 2.31 2.27 13.71
C LEU A 140 2.72 3.60 14.37
N HIS A 141 2.10 3.91 15.52
CA HIS A 141 2.39 5.14 16.26
C HIS A 141 3.84 5.19 16.78
N SER A 142 4.43 4.05 17.18
CA SER A 142 5.83 3.99 17.62
C SER A 142 6.82 4.32 16.49
N LYS A 143 6.42 4.08 15.23
CA LYS A 143 7.14 4.49 14.02
C LYS A 143 6.82 5.92 13.57
N GLY A 144 6.02 6.67 14.34
CA GLY A 144 5.59 8.02 14.02
C GLY A 144 4.53 8.09 12.91
N VAL A 145 3.86 6.98 12.62
CA VAL A 145 2.85 6.88 11.55
C VAL A 145 1.45 6.99 12.14
N MET A 146 0.67 7.94 11.65
CA MET A 146 -0.78 7.99 11.86
C MET A 146 -1.46 7.30 10.68
N HIS A 147 -2.40 6.37 10.91
CA HIS A 147 -3.02 5.65 9.79
C HIS A 147 -3.85 6.56 8.86
N GLY A 148 -4.60 7.52 9.44
CA GLY A 148 -5.42 8.48 8.68
C GLY A 148 -6.81 7.98 8.24
N ASP A 149 -7.08 6.67 8.25
CA ASP A 149 -8.37 6.08 7.85
C ASP A 149 -8.72 4.86 8.71
N ILE A 150 -8.97 5.09 10.01
CA ILE A 150 -9.27 4.03 10.98
C ILE A 150 -10.73 3.58 10.82
N ARG A 151 -10.94 2.40 10.25
CA ARG A 151 -12.25 1.74 10.11
C ARG A 151 -12.12 0.21 10.03
N LEU A 152 -13.22 -0.52 10.24
CA LEU A 152 -13.20 -1.98 10.33
C LEU A 152 -12.86 -2.67 9.00
N GLU A 153 -13.10 -2.01 7.88
CA GLU A 153 -12.76 -2.45 6.53
C GLU A 153 -11.24 -2.47 6.31
N ASN A 154 -10.51 -1.62 7.04
CA ASN A 154 -9.06 -1.47 6.94
C ASN A 154 -8.29 -2.34 7.94
N ILE A 155 -8.98 -3.28 8.59
CA ILE A 155 -8.39 -4.28 9.49
C ILE A 155 -8.68 -5.66 8.90
N VAL A 156 -7.64 -6.39 8.53
CA VAL A 156 -7.76 -7.72 7.92
C VAL A 156 -7.16 -8.83 8.78
N VAL A 157 -7.71 -10.02 8.68
CA VAL A 157 -7.23 -11.22 9.36
C VAL A 157 -6.60 -12.15 8.35
N LYS A 158 -5.38 -12.58 8.66
CA LYS A 158 -4.74 -13.73 8.02
C LYS A 158 -4.76 -14.90 8.98
N ARG A 159 -5.49 -15.98 8.64
CA ARG A 159 -5.45 -17.21 9.43
C ARG A 159 -4.13 -17.93 9.11
N LYS A 160 -3.60 -18.61 10.11
CA LYS A 160 -2.46 -19.50 9.92
C LYS A 160 -3.00 -20.92 9.79
N ASN A 161 -2.50 -21.66 8.81
CA ASN A 161 -2.99 -23.00 8.44
C ASN A 161 -2.77 -24.07 9.53
N ASP A 162 -1.98 -23.78 10.55
CA ASP A 162 -1.52 -24.72 11.59
C ASP A 162 -2.29 -24.59 12.92
N GLY A 163 -3.44 -23.91 12.94
CA GLY A 163 -4.20 -23.67 14.16
C GLY A 163 -3.56 -22.65 15.12
N SER A 164 -2.46 -22.01 14.70
CA SER A 164 -1.83 -20.95 15.49
C SER A 164 -2.54 -19.59 15.34
N THR A 165 -2.05 -18.61 16.09
CA THR A 165 -2.70 -17.30 16.23
C THR A 165 -2.77 -16.58 14.88
N SER A 166 -3.99 -16.26 14.44
CA SER A 166 -4.24 -15.43 13.27
C SER A 166 -3.50 -14.10 13.39
N CYS A 167 -2.88 -13.64 12.30
CA CYS A 167 -2.32 -12.31 12.22
C CYS A 167 -3.47 -11.32 11.97
N VAL A 168 -3.38 -10.14 12.60
CA VAL A 168 -4.28 -9.01 12.31
C VAL A 168 -3.43 -7.91 11.72
N TRP A 169 -3.86 -7.40 10.58
CA TRP A 169 -3.11 -6.44 9.80
C TRP A 169 -3.93 -5.19 9.51
N TRP A 170 -3.29 -4.03 9.59
CA TRP A 170 -3.81 -2.77 9.08
C TRP A 170 -3.45 -2.61 7.60
N ILE A 171 -4.37 -2.07 6.80
CA ILE A 171 -4.22 -1.85 5.35
C ILE A 171 -4.68 -0.45 4.95
N ASP A 172 -4.41 -0.05 3.71
CA ASP A 172 -4.87 1.22 3.13
C ASP A 172 -4.21 2.47 3.75
N PHE A 173 -2.88 2.56 3.61
CA PHE A 173 -2.05 3.66 4.13
C PHE A 173 -1.98 4.87 3.17
N GLY A 174 -3.00 5.07 2.33
CA GLY A 174 -3.01 6.16 1.35
C GLY A 174 -2.97 7.55 1.99
N TRP A 175 -3.46 7.69 3.23
CA TRP A 175 -3.59 8.97 3.97
C TRP A 175 -2.67 9.07 5.19
N SER A 176 -1.69 8.18 5.29
CA SER A 176 -0.71 8.17 6.38
C SER A 176 0.41 9.18 6.19
#